data_AF-A0A957MSS5-F1
#
_entry.id   AF-A0A957MSS5-F1
#
_cell.length_a   1.000
_cell.length_b   1.000
_cell.length_c   1.000
_cell.angle_alpha   90.00
_cell.angle_beta   90.00
_cell.angle_gamma   90.00
#
_symmetry.space_group_name_H-M   'P 1'
#
loop_
_entity.id
_entity.type
_entity.pdbx_description
1 polymer ?
#
loop_
_entity_poly.entity_id
_entity_poly.type
_entity_poly.pdbx_seq_one_letter_code
_entity_poly.pdbx_strand_id
1 'polypeptide(L)'
;MLTTNSRFLRSGRHWRRLLSVTLIIALIAPMLGSPTTRGQDEAPLDVPFGPVLFLVTAGGEAPPADLPPTTTVHARLEEPDQVLWIASGATGDPDTVAAAGLPVAVLDDDTTGDVYYLADATAPDAAAIAATVATVLWSGASHLVVATTLDGELALVETLPAQGVALTLIAPLPLAPPGVVDAAAAFPTPAAVADPAIATLLAQVTTAELQDLVNKLSGQTPVTVGGAQVTLNTRYTFASRIRDAEQFVYEYYQSLGIPVQYANWTYGNYSGRNVVAEVRGSSQPERVFIVGGHLDSISNVPYSNAPGADDNATGTAATMVLARL
;
A
#
# COMPACT_ATOMS: atom_id res chain seq x y z
N MET A 1 -12.06 -71.62 15.34
CA MET A 1 -13.50 -71.34 15.14
C MET A 1 -13.94 -70.42 16.27
N LEU A 2 -13.89 -69.10 16.06
CA LEU A 2 -14.48 -68.10 16.97
C LEU A 2 -14.70 -66.81 16.17
N THR A 3 -15.89 -66.28 16.36
CA THR A 3 -16.67 -65.40 15.50
C THR A 3 -16.32 -63.92 15.59
N THR A 4 -16.51 -63.25 14.47
CA THR A 4 -16.69 -61.81 14.20
C THR A 4 -17.51 -61.02 15.22
N ASN A 5 -17.07 -59.80 15.56
CA ASN A 5 -17.88 -58.57 15.49
C ASN A 5 -17.06 -57.35 15.97
N SER A 6 -16.88 -56.34 15.12
CA SER A 6 -16.70 -54.96 15.60
C SER A 6 -17.54 -54.01 14.75
N ARG A 7 -18.47 -53.36 15.45
CA ARG A 7 -19.45 -52.41 14.92
C ARG A 7 -18.81 -51.03 14.75
N PHE A 8 -19.28 -50.38 13.68
CA PHE A 8 -19.40 -48.94 13.49
C PHE A 8 -19.52 -48.11 14.78
N LEU A 9 -18.70 -47.06 14.88
CA LEU A 9 -19.09 -45.75 15.43
C LEU A 9 -18.46 -44.66 14.57
N ARG A 10 -19.25 -44.10 13.65
CA ARG A 10 -19.03 -42.79 13.04
C ARG A 10 -19.58 -41.75 14.01
N SER A 11 -18.73 -40.98 14.67
CA SER A 11 -19.08 -39.70 15.30
C SER A 11 -18.05 -38.66 14.86
N GLY A 12 -18.48 -37.66 14.10
CA GLY A 12 -18.41 -36.30 14.62
C GLY A 12 -17.97 -35.32 13.53
N ARG A 13 -18.71 -35.29 12.42
CA ARG A 13 -18.50 -34.36 11.30
C ARG A 13 -19.05 -32.96 11.68
N HIS A 14 -18.59 -32.39 12.80
CA HIS A 14 -19.00 -31.06 13.27
C HIS A 14 -17.85 -30.18 13.79
N TRP A 15 -16.62 -30.68 13.92
CA TRP A 15 -15.48 -29.87 14.40
C TRP A 15 -14.71 -29.12 13.30
N ARG A 16 -14.96 -29.40 12.02
CA ARG A 16 -14.19 -28.83 10.90
C ARG A 16 -14.74 -27.54 10.30
N ARG A 17 -15.81 -26.95 10.84
CA ARG A 17 -16.41 -25.70 10.32
C ARG A 17 -16.13 -24.46 11.16
N LEU A 18 -15.54 -24.61 12.35
CA LEU A 18 -15.19 -23.48 13.23
C LEU A 18 -13.71 -23.07 13.14
N LEU A 19 -12.87 -23.85 12.46
CA LEU A 19 -11.44 -23.54 12.26
C LEU A 19 -11.13 -22.80 10.96
N SER A 20 -12.12 -22.58 10.09
CA SER A 20 -11.92 -21.95 8.77
C SER A 20 -12.28 -20.46 8.73
N VAL A 21 -12.89 -19.91 9.79
CA VAL A 21 -13.25 -18.47 9.84
C VAL A 21 -12.18 -17.63 10.55
N THR A 22 -11.41 -18.22 11.48
CA THR A 22 -10.33 -17.50 12.18
C THR A 22 -9.02 -17.43 11.38
N LEU A 23 -8.86 -18.25 10.33
CA LEU A 23 -7.61 -18.30 9.55
C LEU A 23 -7.56 -17.25 8.42
N ILE A 24 -8.70 -16.64 8.05
CA ILE A 24 -8.76 -15.64 6.96
C ILE A 24 -8.45 -14.22 7.48
N ILE A 25 -8.62 -13.95 8.77
CA ILE A 25 -8.29 -12.64 9.37
C ILE A 25 -6.77 -12.50 9.62
N ALA A 26 -6.05 -13.61 9.78
CA ALA A 26 -4.61 -13.59 10.07
C ALA A 26 -3.71 -13.39 8.83
N LEU A 27 -4.24 -13.53 7.62
CA LEU A 27 -3.46 -13.44 6.37
C LEU A 27 -3.45 -12.05 5.72
N ILE A 28 -4.25 -11.10 6.22
CA ILE A 28 -4.24 -9.69 5.79
C ILE A 28 -3.14 -8.90 6.54
N ALA A 29 -2.62 -9.45 7.65
CA ALA A 29 -1.77 -8.72 8.58
C ALA A 29 -0.37 -8.30 8.06
N PRO A 30 0.28 -8.94 7.07
CA PRO A 30 1.58 -8.45 6.59
C PRO A 30 1.46 -7.52 5.37
N MET A 31 0.25 -7.30 4.83
CA MET A 31 -0.01 -6.48 3.63
C MET A 31 -0.52 -5.07 3.96
N LEU A 32 -0.75 -4.80 5.24
CA LEU A 32 -0.92 -3.46 5.75
C LEU A 32 0.48 -3.00 6.15
N GLY A 33 0.91 -1.83 5.71
CA GLY A 33 1.99 -1.12 6.41
C GLY A 33 1.73 -1.19 7.92
N SER A 34 2.79 -1.21 8.73
CA SER A 34 2.68 -1.36 10.19
C SER A 34 1.43 -0.63 10.69
N PRO A 35 0.54 -1.27 11.47
CA PRO A 35 -0.74 -0.67 11.90
C PRO A 35 -0.59 0.64 12.70
N THR A 36 0.66 1.05 12.94
CA THR A 36 1.15 2.23 13.61
C THR A 36 1.55 3.37 12.67
N THR A 37 1.54 3.16 11.35
CA THR A 37 1.90 4.14 10.30
C THR A 37 0.69 4.45 9.41
N ARG A 38 0.36 5.73 9.24
CA ARG A 38 -0.82 6.20 8.48
C ARG A 38 -0.37 6.97 7.22
N GLY A 39 -0.98 6.65 6.08
CA GLY A 39 -0.72 7.30 4.78
C GLY A 39 -1.50 8.61 4.57
N GLN A 40 -1.08 9.40 3.58
CA GLN A 40 -1.54 10.77 3.26
C GLN A 40 -2.59 10.80 2.12
N ASP A 41 -3.42 11.86 2.04
CA ASP A 41 -4.46 12.11 1.01
C ASP A 41 -3.87 12.66 -0.31
N GLU A 42 -4.41 12.24 -1.45
CA GLU A 42 -3.88 12.55 -2.79
C GLU A 42 -4.33 13.91 -3.36
N ALA A 43 -3.41 14.87 -3.40
CA ALA A 43 -3.43 16.04 -4.28
C ALA A 43 -1.97 16.39 -4.68
N PRO A 44 -1.69 17.10 -5.80
CA PRO A 44 -0.42 17.02 -6.51
C PRO A 44 0.78 17.49 -5.68
N LEU A 45 1.80 16.62 -5.63
CA LEU A 45 2.98 16.65 -4.74
C LEU A 45 4.08 17.66 -5.14
N ASP A 46 3.73 18.76 -5.81
CA ASP A 46 4.70 19.79 -6.24
C ASP A 46 5.12 20.76 -5.11
N VAL A 47 4.66 20.53 -3.87
CA VAL A 47 5.00 21.37 -2.72
C VAL A 47 6.34 20.87 -2.14
N PRO A 48 7.39 21.71 -2.03
CA PRO A 48 8.63 21.30 -1.37
C PRO A 48 8.45 21.25 0.16
N PHE A 49 9.33 20.51 0.85
CA PHE A 49 9.49 20.64 2.29
C PHE A 49 9.84 22.09 2.69
N GLY A 50 9.54 22.46 3.94
CA GLY A 50 10.15 23.63 4.56
C GLY A 50 11.67 23.43 4.67
N PRO A 51 12.47 24.52 4.74
CA PRO A 51 13.92 24.47 4.54
C PRO A 51 14.70 23.61 5.54
N VAL A 52 14.13 23.30 6.70
CA VAL A 52 14.74 22.43 7.71
C VAL A 52 13.78 21.30 8.06
N LEU A 53 14.25 20.06 8.00
CA LEU A 53 13.54 18.86 8.47
C LEU A 53 13.98 18.53 9.89
N PHE A 54 13.02 18.25 10.77
CA PHE A 54 13.30 17.95 12.17
C PHE A 54 12.29 16.97 12.76
N LEU A 55 12.72 16.32 13.84
CA LEU A 55 11.96 15.35 14.62
C LEU A 55 11.54 15.99 15.94
N VAL A 56 10.27 15.89 16.28
CA VAL A 56 9.71 16.37 17.56
C VAL A 56 9.25 15.17 18.37
N THR A 57 9.74 15.00 19.60
CA THR A 57 9.26 13.97 20.52
C THR A 57 8.07 14.49 21.30
N ALA A 58 6.89 13.92 21.06
CA ALA A 58 5.67 14.29 21.76
C ALA A 58 4.64 13.16 21.70
N GLY A 59 4.07 12.81 22.86
CA GLY A 59 3.00 11.82 22.94
C GLY A 59 1.68 12.31 22.35
N GLY A 60 0.81 11.38 21.97
CA GLY A 60 -0.56 11.66 21.51
C GLY A 60 -0.88 11.13 20.12
N GLU A 61 -2.14 11.30 19.73
CA GLU A 61 -2.69 10.91 18.42
C GLU A 61 -2.71 12.08 17.42
N ALA A 62 -2.52 13.30 17.88
CA ALA A 62 -2.53 14.52 17.07
C ALA A 62 -1.18 15.26 17.20
N PRO A 63 -0.77 16.00 16.16
CA PRO A 63 0.42 16.84 16.23
C PRO A 63 0.43 17.76 17.45
N PRO A 64 1.61 18.11 18.00
CA PRO A 64 1.71 19.07 19.10
C PRO A 64 1.01 20.40 18.75
N ALA A 65 0.20 20.92 19.69
CA ALA A 65 -0.66 22.09 19.43
C ALA A 65 0.12 23.40 19.26
N ASP A 66 1.31 23.50 19.88
CA ASP A 66 2.09 24.74 19.98
C ASP A 66 3.28 24.78 19.00
N LEU A 67 3.12 24.22 17.80
CA LEU A 67 4.13 24.34 16.74
C LEU A 67 4.09 25.73 16.08
N PRO A 68 5.23 26.27 15.63
CA PRO A 68 5.26 27.49 14.84
C PRO A 68 4.31 27.42 13.64
N PRO A 69 3.67 28.53 13.24
CA PRO A 69 2.71 28.54 12.12
C PRO A 69 3.36 28.21 10.76
N THR A 70 4.68 28.29 10.68
CA THR A 70 5.51 27.91 9.52
C THR A 70 5.85 26.42 9.48
N THR A 71 5.54 25.68 10.55
CA THR A 71 5.84 24.24 10.65
C THR A 71 4.72 23.41 10.04
N THR A 72 5.10 22.49 9.16
CA THR A 72 4.24 21.43 8.63
C THR A 72 4.70 20.10 9.20
N VAL A 73 3.78 19.34 9.79
CA VAL A 73 4.05 17.96 10.23
C VAL A 73 3.73 17.02 9.09
N HIS A 74 4.61 16.06 8.80
CA HIS A 74 4.53 15.17 7.63
C HIS A 74 4.24 13.71 8.00
N ALA A 75 4.83 13.24 9.11
CA ALA A 75 4.69 11.84 9.54
C ALA A 75 4.67 11.72 11.06
N ARG A 76 4.04 10.65 11.54
CA ARG A 76 4.04 10.22 12.94
C ARG A 76 4.69 8.84 13.01
N LEU A 77 5.65 8.68 13.92
CA LEU A 77 6.37 7.43 14.14
C LEU A 77 6.08 6.97 15.56
N GLU A 78 5.71 5.69 15.70
CA GLU A 78 5.62 5.02 16.99
C GLU A 78 6.86 4.17 17.18
N GLU A 79 7.66 4.54 18.18
CA GLU A 79 8.73 3.71 18.70
C GLU A 79 8.26 3.02 20.00
N PRO A 80 8.93 1.96 20.46
CA PRO A 80 8.51 1.23 21.65
C PRO A 80 8.35 2.07 22.92
N ASP A 81 9.07 3.19 23.03
CA ASP A 81 9.13 4.04 24.22
C ASP A 81 8.69 5.49 23.99
N GLN A 82 8.41 5.90 22.75
CA GLN A 82 8.12 7.29 22.41
C GLN A 82 7.31 7.44 21.13
N VAL A 83 6.64 8.57 21.01
CA VAL A 83 6.00 9.01 19.76
C VAL A 83 6.78 10.20 19.22
N LEU A 84 7.08 10.14 17.93
CA LEU A 84 7.88 11.12 17.22
C LEU A 84 7.08 11.69 16.05
N TRP A 85 7.33 12.95 15.73
CA TRP A 85 6.70 13.66 14.63
C TRP A 85 7.78 14.20 13.72
N ILE A 86 7.76 13.82 12.44
CA ILE A 86 8.62 14.43 11.43
C ILE A 86 7.93 15.67 10.92
N ALA A 87 8.61 16.80 10.98
CA ALA A 87 8.11 18.09 10.56
C ALA A 87 9.17 18.83 9.73
N SER A 88 8.73 19.74 8.87
CA SER A 88 9.59 20.72 8.25
C SER A 88 9.07 22.14 8.48
N GLY A 89 9.97 23.12 8.48
CA GLY A 89 9.63 24.51 8.82
C GLY A 89 10.76 25.48 8.55
N ALA A 90 10.59 26.73 8.98
CA ALA A 90 11.63 27.75 8.85
C ALA A 90 12.88 27.39 9.69
N THR A 91 14.04 27.94 9.34
CA THR A 91 15.32 27.61 10.02
C THR A 91 15.31 27.86 11.54
N GLY A 92 14.46 28.78 12.04
CA GLY A 92 14.32 29.05 13.47
C GLY A 92 13.21 28.26 14.18
N ASP A 93 12.45 27.43 13.45
CA ASP A 93 11.35 26.64 14.02
C ASP A 93 11.86 25.60 15.03
N PRO A 94 12.93 24.82 14.77
CA PRO A 94 13.45 23.85 15.74
C PRO A 94 13.78 24.48 17.11
N ASP A 95 14.43 25.66 17.11
CA ASP A 95 14.77 26.40 18.33
C ASP A 95 13.51 26.89 19.05
N THR A 96 12.51 27.35 18.29
CA THR A 96 11.23 27.81 18.84
C THR A 96 10.46 26.65 19.50
N VAL A 97 10.43 25.49 18.86
CA VAL A 97 9.81 24.27 19.39
C VAL A 97 10.56 23.78 20.65
N ALA A 98 11.89 23.79 20.64
CA ALA A 98 12.71 23.46 21.80
C ALA A 98 12.48 24.42 22.98
N ALA A 99 12.34 25.73 22.70
CA ALA A 99 12.03 26.74 23.70
C ALA A 99 10.62 26.58 24.32
N ALA A 100 9.69 25.96 23.59
CA ALA A 100 8.37 25.57 24.09
C ALA A 100 8.41 24.30 24.98
N GLY A 101 9.59 23.69 25.17
CA GLY A 101 9.79 22.55 26.07
C GLY A 101 9.57 21.18 25.42
N LEU A 102 9.42 21.11 24.10
CA LEU A 102 9.34 19.86 23.35
C LEU A 102 10.76 19.42 22.94
N PRO A 103 11.18 18.16 23.19
CA PRO A 103 12.43 17.65 22.65
C PRO A 103 12.43 17.65 21.11
N VAL A 104 13.48 18.20 20.52
CA VAL A 104 13.64 18.33 19.06
C VAL A 104 15.03 17.85 18.64
N ALA A 105 15.09 17.16 17.51
CA ALA A 105 16.33 16.86 16.80
C ALA A 105 16.22 17.36 15.35
N VAL A 106 17.15 18.20 14.91
CA VAL A 106 17.26 18.57 13.49
C VAL A 106 17.77 17.33 12.74
N LEU A 107 17.04 16.95 11.69
CA LEU A 107 17.38 15.81 10.83
C LEU A 107 18.17 16.29 9.61
N ASP A 108 17.77 17.42 9.03
CA ASP A 108 18.37 18.01 7.85
C ASP A 108 18.22 19.54 7.90
N ASP A 109 19.32 20.28 7.73
CA ASP A 109 19.36 21.75 7.78
C ASP A 109 19.20 22.41 6.40
N ASP A 110 19.17 21.63 5.32
CA ASP A 110 18.84 22.09 3.96
C ASP A 110 18.11 21.00 3.17
N THR A 111 16.78 21.09 3.12
CA THR A 111 15.97 20.08 2.42
C THR A 111 16.00 20.18 0.89
N THR A 112 16.85 21.03 0.31
CA THR A 112 16.83 21.33 -1.12
C THR A 112 17.34 20.16 -1.96
N GLY A 113 16.45 19.55 -2.74
CA GLY A 113 16.80 18.50 -3.70
C GLY A 113 16.86 17.08 -3.12
N ASP A 114 16.58 16.96 -1.82
CA ASP A 114 16.53 15.69 -1.10
C ASP A 114 15.11 15.12 -1.05
N VAL A 115 15.07 13.79 -0.97
CA VAL A 115 13.87 12.97 -0.83
C VAL A 115 14.03 12.10 0.42
N TYR A 116 12.98 12.05 1.23
CA TYR A 116 13.02 11.39 2.53
C TYR A 116 12.15 10.16 2.58
N TYR A 117 12.66 9.09 3.20
CA TYR A 117 11.94 7.85 3.39
C TYR A 117 12.03 7.39 4.85
N LEU A 118 10.97 6.72 5.30
CA LEU A 118 11.03 5.79 6.42
C LEU A 118 11.49 4.43 5.90
N ALA A 119 12.42 3.80 6.61
CA ALA A 119 12.79 2.40 6.39
C ALA A 119 12.52 1.56 7.65
N ASP A 120 12.15 0.30 7.48
CA ASP A 120 11.97 -0.65 8.58
C ASP A 120 13.33 -0.96 9.24
N ALA A 121 13.53 -0.45 10.46
CA ALA A 121 14.75 -0.69 11.22
C ALA A 121 14.82 -2.09 11.84
N THR A 122 13.69 -2.82 11.88
CA THR A 122 13.64 -4.18 12.44
C THR A 122 14.19 -5.24 11.48
N ALA A 123 14.32 -4.90 10.20
CA ALA A 123 14.91 -5.75 9.19
C ALA A 123 16.42 -5.99 9.46
N PRO A 124 16.96 -7.20 9.22
CA PRO A 124 18.37 -7.49 9.41
C PRO A 124 19.27 -6.52 8.64
N ASP A 125 20.27 -5.96 9.31
CA ASP A 125 21.27 -5.04 8.75
C ASP A 125 20.69 -3.78 8.07
N ALA A 126 19.43 -3.39 8.36
CA ALA A 126 18.71 -2.31 7.67
C ALA A 126 19.51 -1.01 7.57
N ALA A 127 20.09 -0.55 8.68
CA ALA A 127 20.89 0.70 8.70
C ALA A 127 22.16 0.60 7.85
N ALA A 128 22.82 -0.56 7.85
CA ALA A 128 24.02 -0.78 7.05
C ALA A 128 23.67 -0.83 5.55
N ILE A 129 22.56 -1.49 5.19
CA ILE A 129 22.04 -1.53 3.83
C ILE A 129 21.65 -0.12 3.36
N ALA A 130 20.88 0.62 4.17
CA ALA A 130 20.47 1.99 3.86
C ALA A 130 21.67 2.90 3.60
N ALA A 131 22.71 2.82 4.43
CA ALA A 131 23.92 3.62 4.30
C ALA A 131 24.72 3.35 3.01
N THR A 132 24.41 2.31 2.24
CA THR A 132 25.05 2.06 0.94
C THR A 132 24.50 2.94 -0.20
N VAL A 133 23.28 3.47 -0.05
CA VAL A 133 22.54 4.15 -1.13
C VAL A 133 21.82 5.44 -0.67
N ALA A 134 21.84 5.76 0.62
CA ALA A 134 21.23 6.95 1.21
C ALA A 134 21.99 7.38 2.48
N THR A 135 21.73 8.62 2.91
CA THR A 135 22.15 9.12 4.21
C THR A 135 21.13 8.68 5.27
N VAL A 136 21.58 8.01 6.33
CA VAL A 136 20.72 7.71 7.49
C VAL A 136 20.71 8.93 8.41
N LEU A 137 19.63 9.70 8.39
CA LEU A 137 19.46 10.91 9.22
C LEU A 137 19.13 10.57 10.67
N TRP A 138 18.39 9.48 10.88
CA TRP A 138 18.00 9.03 12.22
C TRP A 138 17.77 7.52 12.27
N SER A 139 18.02 6.93 13.44
CA SER A 139 17.83 5.50 13.69
C SER A 139 17.10 5.28 15.01
N GLY A 140 15.93 4.65 14.93
CA GLY A 140 15.14 4.14 16.05
C GLY A 140 15.23 2.62 16.17
N ALA A 141 14.38 2.06 17.04
CA ALA A 141 14.19 0.63 17.18
C ALA A 141 13.27 0.05 16.10
N SER A 142 12.31 0.83 15.60
CA SER A 142 11.36 0.39 14.57
C SER A 142 11.55 1.10 13.23
N HIS A 143 12.01 2.34 13.22
CA HIS A 143 12.16 3.13 11.99
C HIS A 143 13.58 3.69 11.81
N LEU A 144 14.00 3.82 10.55
CA LEU A 144 15.06 4.73 10.13
C LEU A 144 14.42 5.91 9.40
N VAL A 145 15.01 7.09 9.53
CA VAL A 145 14.76 8.20 8.60
C VAL A 145 15.97 8.30 7.69
N VAL A 146 15.76 8.18 6.38
CA VAL A 146 16.82 8.22 5.38
C VAL A 146 16.54 9.30 4.35
N ALA A 147 17.60 9.92 3.85
CA ALA A 147 17.58 10.94 2.81
C ALA A 147 18.43 10.51 1.61
N THR A 148 17.97 10.84 0.42
CA THR A 148 18.75 10.69 -0.81
C THR A 148 18.36 11.78 -1.79
N THR A 149 19.24 12.07 -2.74
CA THR A 149 18.93 13.01 -3.82
C THR A 149 17.93 12.41 -4.81
N LEU A 150 17.25 13.23 -5.61
CA LEU A 150 16.37 12.75 -6.71
C LEU A 150 17.06 11.77 -7.67
N ASP A 151 18.37 11.93 -7.91
CA ASP A 151 19.15 11.02 -8.77
C ASP A 151 19.48 9.70 -8.07
N GLY A 152 19.59 9.71 -6.73
CA GLY A 152 19.87 8.54 -5.89
C GLY A 152 18.62 7.75 -5.49
N GLU A 153 17.43 8.33 -5.63
CA GLU A 153 16.15 7.75 -5.22
C GLU A 153 15.91 6.37 -5.84
N LEU A 154 16.22 6.19 -7.13
CA LEU A 154 16.03 4.90 -7.80
C LEU A 154 16.88 3.80 -7.16
N ALA A 155 18.15 4.11 -6.83
CA ALA A 155 19.03 3.16 -6.18
C ALA A 155 18.51 2.78 -4.79
N LEU A 156 17.95 3.73 -4.05
CA LEU A 156 17.34 3.49 -2.73
C LEU A 156 16.14 2.53 -2.85
N VAL A 157 15.18 2.84 -3.73
CA VAL A 157 13.94 2.04 -3.87
C VAL A 157 14.16 0.67 -4.51
N GLU A 158 15.25 0.47 -5.25
CA GLU A 158 15.64 -0.85 -5.77
C GLU A 158 16.44 -1.68 -4.76
N THR A 159 17.28 -1.03 -3.93
CA THR A 159 18.23 -1.75 -3.06
C THR A 159 17.59 -2.26 -1.78
N LEU A 160 16.81 -1.43 -1.08
CA LEU A 160 16.31 -1.77 0.25
C LEU A 160 15.21 -2.83 0.21
N PRO A 161 14.13 -2.67 -0.57
CA PRO A 161 13.08 -3.69 -0.66
C PRO A 161 13.59 -5.03 -1.17
N ALA A 162 14.54 -5.04 -2.12
CA ALA A 162 15.16 -6.27 -2.62
C ALA A 162 15.93 -7.04 -1.55
N GLN A 163 16.37 -6.36 -0.49
CA GLN A 163 17.04 -6.94 0.68
C GLN A 163 16.10 -7.11 1.88
N GLY A 164 14.78 -6.93 1.69
CA GLY A 164 13.78 -7.14 2.72
C GLY A 164 13.62 -5.95 3.69
N VAL A 165 14.16 -4.78 3.36
CA VAL A 165 13.95 -3.55 4.12
C VAL A 165 12.78 -2.79 3.50
N ALA A 166 11.63 -2.78 4.18
CA ALA A 166 10.46 -2.05 3.71
C ALA A 166 10.71 -0.53 3.71
N LEU A 167 10.15 0.17 2.73
CA LEU A 167 10.28 1.61 2.55
C LEU A 167 8.92 2.29 2.50
N THR A 168 8.84 3.50 3.05
CA THR A 168 7.68 4.39 2.92
C THR A 168 8.18 5.80 2.65
N LEU A 169 7.68 6.42 1.58
CA LEU A 169 7.99 7.80 1.26
C LEU A 169 7.45 8.73 2.35
N ILE A 170 8.26 9.69 2.79
CA ILE A 170 7.77 10.86 3.53
C ILE A 170 7.49 11.93 2.48
N ALA A 171 6.21 12.20 2.20
CA ALA A 171 5.85 13.22 1.24
C ALA A 171 5.81 14.61 1.90
N PRO A 172 6.13 15.69 1.15
CA PRO A 172 6.12 17.08 1.60
C PRO A 172 4.71 17.67 1.75
N LEU A 173 3.77 16.86 2.24
CA LEU A 173 2.40 17.26 2.52
C LEU A 173 2.15 17.28 4.03
N PRO A 174 1.19 18.10 4.49
CA PRO A 174 0.69 17.99 5.84
C PRO A 174 0.19 16.58 6.10
N LEU A 175 0.57 16.02 7.25
CA LEU A 175 0.03 14.77 7.77
C LEU A 175 -1.48 14.93 7.82
N ALA A 176 -2.18 14.06 7.09
CA ALA A 176 -3.62 14.02 7.15
C ALA A 176 -4.03 13.95 8.63
N PRO A 177 -4.99 14.79 9.09
CA PRO A 177 -5.46 14.70 10.46
C PRO A 177 -5.79 13.24 10.73
N PRO A 178 -5.47 12.70 11.92
CA PRO A 178 -5.80 11.32 12.26
C PRO A 178 -7.23 11.16 11.83
N GLY A 179 -7.46 10.29 10.85
CA GLY A 179 -8.75 10.21 10.26
C GLY A 179 -9.72 10.07 11.43
N VAL A 180 -10.56 11.09 11.61
CA VAL A 180 -11.92 10.74 11.34
C VAL A 180 -11.84 10.14 9.92
N VAL A 181 -11.57 8.82 9.87
CA VAL A 181 -12.70 7.98 9.56
C VAL A 181 -13.79 8.61 10.42
N ASP A 182 -14.47 9.59 9.83
CA ASP A 182 -15.90 9.58 9.95
C ASP A 182 -16.12 8.09 9.81
N ALA A 183 -16.57 7.45 10.89
CA ALA A 183 -17.17 6.16 10.71
C ALA A 183 -18.23 6.49 9.66
N ALA A 184 -17.84 6.43 8.39
CA ALA A 184 -18.41 7.14 7.29
C ALA A 184 -19.52 6.19 6.96
N ALA A 185 -20.64 6.46 7.61
CA ALA A 185 -21.48 5.42 8.17
C ALA A 185 -20.69 4.51 9.13
N ALA A 186 -21.11 4.41 10.39
CA ALA A 186 -21.14 3.08 10.99
C ALA A 186 -21.67 2.18 9.89
N PHE A 187 -20.88 1.19 9.41
CA PHE A 187 -21.38 0.20 8.44
C PHE A 187 -22.80 -0.09 8.91
N PRO A 188 -23.83 0.27 8.11
CA PRO A 188 -25.19 0.24 8.62
C PRO A 188 -25.35 -1.11 9.26
N THR A 189 -25.78 -1.12 10.53
CA THR A 189 -25.90 -2.35 11.33
C THR A 189 -26.34 -3.44 10.37
N PRO A 190 -25.52 -4.50 10.15
CA PRO A 190 -25.67 -5.37 9.00
C PRO A 190 -27.14 -5.66 8.85
N ALA A 191 -27.71 -5.27 7.69
CA ALA A 191 -29.14 -5.35 7.50
C ALA A 191 -29.58 -6.73 8.00
N ALA A 192 -30.57 -6.78 8.90
CA ALA A 192 -30.97 -8.03 9.55
C ALA A 192 -31.33 -9.12 8.52
N VAL A 193 -31.57 -8.70 7.27
CA VAL A 193 -31.75 -9.50 6.08
C VAL A 193 -30.71 -9.09 5.05
N ALA A 194 -30.01 -10.07 4.46
CA ALA A 194 -29.10 -9.84 3.34
C ALA A 194 -29.87 -9.27 2.14
N ASP A 195 -29.31 -8.27 1.47
CA ASP A 195 -29.88 -7.73 0.23
C ASP A 195 -29.90 -8.85 -0.84
N PRO A 196 -31.08 -9.18 -1.40
CA PRO A 196 -31.18 -10.25 -2.38
C PRO A 196 -30.37 -9.97 -3.66
N ALA A 197 -30.23 -8.71 -4.07
CA ALA A 197 -29.41 -8.34 -5.22
C ALA A 197 -27.92 -8.62 -4.94
N ILE A 198 -27.43 -8.24 -3.74
CA ILE A 198 -26.06 -8.57 -3.32
C ILE A 198 -25.86 -10.09 -3.26
N ALA A 199 -26.83 -10.83 -2.70
CA ALA A 199 -26.76 -12.29 -2.65
C ALA A 199 -26.69 -12.93 -4.05
N THR A 200 -27.45 -12.39 -5.02
CA THR A 200 -27.38 -12.82 -6.42
C THR A 200 -26.04 -12.51 -7.08
N LEU A 201 -25.43 -11.36 -6.81
CA LEU A 201 -24.10 -11.02 -7.32
C LEU A 201 -23.02 -11.92 -6.71
N LEU A 202 -23.04 -12.12 -5.39
CA LEU A 202 -22.08 -12.98 -4.69
C LEU A 202 -22.15 -14.44 -5.17
N ALA A 203 -23.33 -14.94 -5.52
CA ALA A 203 -23.50 -16.29 -6.05
C ALA A 203 -22.85 -16.49 -7.44
N GLN A 204 -22.55 -15.42 -8.17
CA GLN A 204 -21.89 -15.45 -9.48
C GLN A 204 -20.36 -15.38 -9.38
N VAL A 205 -19.80 -15.10 -8.20
CA VAL A 205 -18.35 -15.10 -7.97
C VAL A 205 -17.88 -16.54 -7.78
N THR A 206 -16.87 -16.96 -8.53
CA THR A 206 -16.29 -18.30 -8.40
C THR A 206 -14.81 -18.23 -8.06
N THR A 207 -14.35 -19.15 -7.20
CA THR A 207 -12.91 -19.29 -6.91
C THR A 207 -12.11 -19.64 -8.15
N ALA A 208 -12.70 -20.37 -9.11
CA ALA A 208 -12.03 -20.75 -10.34
C ALA A 208 -11.71 -19.53 -11.22
N GLU A 209 -12.64 -18.59 -11.35
CA GLU A 209 -12.45 -17.35 -12.10
C GLU A 209 -11.37 -16.46 -11.44
N LEU A 210 -11.46 -16.25 -10.13
CA LEU A 210 -10.46 -15.48 -9.39
C LEU A 210 -9.06 -16.11 -9.51
N GLN A 211 -8.96 -17.44 -9.34
CA GLN A 211 -7.69 -18.15 -9.48
C GLN A 211 -7.13 -18.04 -10.91
N ASP A 212 -7.96 -18.13 -11.94
CA ASP A 212 -7.53 -17.97 -13.33
C ASP A 212 -6.95 -16.57 -13.58
N LEU A 213 -7.61 -15.51 -13.09
CA LEU A 213 -7.11 -14.15 -13.20
C LEU A 213 -5.81 -13.93 -12.42
N VAL A 214 -5.69 -14.48 -11.20
CA VAL A 214 -4.44 -14.44 -10.42
C VAL A 214 -3.32 -15.17 -11.14
N ASN A 215 -3.59 -16.35 -11.73
CA ASN A 215 -2.59 -17.10 -12.48
C ASN A 215 -2.09 -16.33 -13.71
N LYS A 216 -3.01 -15.65 -14.42
CA LYS A 216 -2.70 -14.80 -15.57
C LYS A 216 -1.85 -13.59 -15.19
N LEU A 217 -2.31 -12.84 -14.19
CA LEU A 217 -1.63 -11.63 -13.71
C LEU A 217 -0.24 -11.96 -13.17
N SER A 218 -0.09 -13.08 -12.45
CA SER A 218 1.19 -13.53 -11.89
C SER A 218 2.15 -14.19 -12.87
N GLY A 219 1.74 -14.36 -14.13
CA GLY A 219 2.54 -15.04 -15.15
C GLY A 219 2.62 -16.55 -14.97
N GLN A 220 1.85 -17.15 -14.04
CA GLN A 220 1.70 -18.60 -13.96
C GLN A 220 1.06 -19.18 -15.24
N THR A 221 0.13 -18.43 -15.84
CA THR A 221 -0.43 -18.71 -17.16
C THR A 221 -0.21 -17.53 -18.10
N PRO A 222 0.11 -17.76 -19.39
CA PRO A 222 0.20 -16.67 -20.35
C PRO A 222 -1.15 -15.97 -20.56
N VAL A 223 -1.08 -14.67 -20.82
CA VAL A 223 -2.20 -13.82 -21.24
C VAL A 223 -2.12 -13.51 -22.72
N THR A 224 -3.24 -13.15 -23.31
CA THR A 224 -3.27 -12.54 -24.64
C THR A 224 -3.28 -11.03 -24.48
N VAL A 225 -2.35 -10.34 -25.15
CA VAL A 225 -2.22 -8.88 -25.19
C VAL A 225 -2.05 -8.46 -26.64
N GLY A 226 -2.94 -7.63 -27.16
CA GLY A 226 -2.89 -7.20 -28.58
C GLY A 226 -2.93 -8.38 -29.56
N GLY A 227 -3.54 -9.51 -29.17
CA GLY A 227 -3.60 -10.75 -29.95
C GLY A 227 -2.36 -11.65 -29.86
N ALA A 228 -1.32 -11.27 -29.12
CA ALA A 228 -0.12 -12.08 -28.89
C ALA A 228 -0.11 -12.73 -27.50
N GLN A 229 0.46 -13.94 -27.38
CA GLN A 229 0.64 -14.59 -26.09
C GLN A 229 1.86 -14.04 -25.36
N VAL A 230 1.66 -13.59 -24.13
CA VAL A 230 2.67 -12.97 -23.26
C VAL A 230 2.61 -13.60 -21.87
N THR A 231 3.77 -13.89 -21.28
CA THR A 231 3.85 -14.26 -19.86
C THR A 231 4.21 -13.02 -19.04
N LEU A 232 3.36 -12.66 -18.08
CA LEU A 232 3.60 -11.56 -17.12
C LEU A 232 4.55 -12.01 -16.00
N ASN A 233 5.81 -12.31 -16.35
CA ASN A 233 6.83 -12.76 -15.41
C ASN A 233 7.19 -11.71 -14.33
N THR A 234 6.85 -10.46 -14.58
CA THR A 234 6.94 -9.34 -13.64
C THR A 234 5.89 -8.30 -14.02
N ARG A 235 5.38 -7.55 -13.04
CA ARG A 235 4.61 -6.33 -13.24
C ARG A 235 5.34 -5.14 -12.60
N TYR A 236 6.65 -5.22 -12.46
CA TYR A 236 7.43 -4.14 -11.85
C TYR A 236 7.29 -2.83 -12.63
N THR A 237 7.04 -1.75 -11.91
CA THR A 237 6.76 -0.41 -12.47
C THR A 237 7.82 0.06 -13.49
N PHE A 238 9.09 -0.30 -13.28
CA PHE A 238 10.19 0.09 -14.19
C PHE A 238 10.54 -0.97 -15.25
N ALA A 239 9.91 -2.15 -15.21
CA ALA A 239 10.08 -3.17 -16.23
C ALA A 239 9.16 -2.91 -17.43
N SER A 240 9.63 -3.16 -18.66
CA SER A 240 8.79 -3.00 -19.85
C SER A 240 7.52 -3.87 -19.83
N ARG A 241 7.56 -5.01 -19.12
CA ARG A 241 6.45 -5.95 -18.97
C ARG A 241 5.21 -5.35 -18.30
N ILE A 242 5.34 -4.27 -17.51
CA ILE A 242 4.18 -3.57 -16.93
C ILE A 242 3.20 -3.08 -18.02
N ARG A 243 3.72 -2.72 -19.20
CA ARG A 243 2.90 -2.25 -20.33
C ARG A 243 1.97 -3.33 -20.87
N ASP A 244 2.44 -4.58 -20.87
CA ASP A 244 1.62 -5.74 -21.25
C ASP A 244 0.54 -6.03 -20.20
N ALA A 245 0.87 -5.91 -18.91
CA ALA A 245 -0.09 -6.10 -17.83
C ALA A 245 -1.20 -5.03 -17.85
N GLU A 246 -0.84 -3.77 -18.05
CA GLU A 246 -1.79 -2.67 -18.20
C GLU A 246 -2.70 -2.89 -19.41
N GLN A 247 -2.14 -3.31 -20.54
CA GLN A 247 -2.93 -3.59 -21.74
C GLN A 247 -3.85 -4.80 -21.56
N PHE A 248 -3.40 -5.85 -20.87
CA PHE A 248 -4.25 -7.01 -20.53
C PHE A 248 -5.49 -6.59 -19.73
N VAL A 249 -5.30 -5.79 -18.68
CA VAL A 249 -6.42 -5.31 -17.85
C VAL A 249 -7.32 -4.34 -18.62
N TYR A 250 -6.72 -3.47 -19.45
CA TYR A 250 -7.46 -2.56 -20.33
C TYR A 250 -8.36 -3.33 -21.30
N GLU A 251 -7.80 -4.32 -22.01
CA GLU A 251 -8.53 -5.16 -22.97
C GLU A 251 -9.64 -5.96 -22.29
N TYR A 252 -9.42 -6.42 -21.05
CA TYR A 252 -10.47 -7.06 -20.26
C TYR A 252 -11.67 -6.13 -20.05
N TYR A 253 -11.48 -4.92 -19.50
CA TYR A 253 -12.58 -3.97 -19.29
C TYR A 253 -13.24 -3.53 -20.60
N GLN A 254 -12.44 -3.33 -21.65
CA GLN A 254 -12.94 -3.03 -22.99
C GLN A 254 -13.83 -4.16 -23.53
N SER A 255 -13.47 -5.43 -23.29
CA SER A 255 -14.25 -6.58 -23.74
C SER A 255 -15.62 -6.68 -23.05
N LEU A 256 -15.77 -6.09 -21.87
CA LEU A 256 -17.04 -5.97 -21.15
C LEU A 256 -17.90 -4.78 -21.66
N GLY A 257 -17.36 -3.97 -22.57
CA GLY A 257 -18.01 -2.75 -23.06
C GLY A 257 -17.96 -1.57 -22.07
N ILE A 258 -17.08 -1.65 -21.06
CA ILE A 258 -16.91 -0.58 -20.08
C ILE A 258 -15.94 0.48 -20.63
N PRO A 259 -16.27 1.78 -20.59
CA PRO A 259 -15.32 2.85 -20.89
C PRO A 259 -14.08 2.72 -20.01
N VAL A 260 -12.92 2.59 -20.64
CA VAL A 260 -11.63 2.41 -19.97
C VAL A 260 -10.61 3.37 -20.57
N GLN A 261 -9.74 3.91 -19.72
CA GLN A 261 -8.68 4.82 -20.10
C GLN A 261 -7.39 4.54 -19.33
N TYR A 262 -6.25 4.95 -19.90
CA TYR A 262 -5.01 5.06 -19.16
C TYR A 262 -4.97 6.42 -18.45
N ALA A 263 -4.80 6.40 -17.13
CA ALA A 263 -4.60 7.60 -16.33
C ALA A 263 -3.11 7.73 -15.98
N ASN A 264 -2.40 8.59 -16.69
CA ASN A 264 -0.97 8.78 -16.48
C ASN A 264 -0.69 9.49 -15.15
N TRP A 265 0.41 9.12 -14.51
CA TRP A 265 0.91 9.77 -13.29
C TRP A 265 2.40 10.05 -13.42
N THR A 266 2.88 11.00 -12.63
CA THR A 266 4.28 11.34 -12.49
C THR A 266 4.57 11.64 -11.03
N TYR A 267 5.66 11.12 -10.52
CA TYR A 267 6.15 11.35 -9.16
C TYR A 267 7.67 11.48 -9.24
N GLY A 268 8.21 12.67 -8.93
CA GLY A 268 9.63 12.96 -9.15
C GLY A 268 10.07 12.64 -10.58
N ASN A 269 11.08 11.78 -10.71
CA ASN A 269 11.59 11.29 -12.00
C ASN A 269 10.84 10.07 -12.55
N TYR A 270 9.84 9.56 -11.82
CA TYR A 270 9.07 8.38 -12.20
C TYR A 270 7.78 8.76 -12.91
N SER A 271 7.39 7.93 -13.86
CA SER A 271 6.09 8.05 -14.50
C SER A 271 5.51 6.69 -14.81
N GLY A 272 4.20 6.63 -14.87
CA GLY A 272 3.47 5.42 -15.18
C GLY A 272 2.04 5.74 -15.57
N ARG A 273 1.19 4.71 -15.59
CA ARG A 273 -0.23 4.89 -15.84
C ARG A 273 -1.04 3.85 -15.09
N ASN A 274 -2.18 4.28 -14.58
CA ASN A 274 -3.21 3.41 -14.05
C ASN A 274 -4.18 3.02 -15.17
N VAL A 275 -4.88 1.89 -15.01
CA VAL A 275 -6.00 1.52 -15.88
C VAL A 275 -7.29 1.84 -15.13
N VAL A 276 -8.05 2.80 -15.64
CA VAL A 276 -9.28 3.29 -14.99
C VAL A 276 -10.48 2.95 -15.86
N ALA A 277 -11.39 2.13 -15.33
CA ALA A 277 -12.66 1.80 -15.95
C ALA A 277 -13.81 2.48 -15.19
N GLU A 278 -14.68 3.20 -15.91
CA GLU A 278 -15.79 3.96 -15.31
C GLU A 278 -17.14 3.37 -15.72
N VAL A 279 -17.92 2.94 -14.72
CA VAL A 279 -19.36 2.69 -14.87
C VAL A 279 -20.11 3.89 -14.33
N ARG A 280 -20.56 4.78 -15.22
CA ARG A 280 -21.21 6.03 -14.83
C ARG A 280 -22.59 5.77 -14.23
N GLY A 281 -22.82 6.28 -13.03
CA GLY A 281 -24.13 6.20 -12.36
C GLY A 281 -25.23 6.91 -13.16
N SER A 282 -26.40 6.28 -13.27
CA SER A 282 -27.54 6.82 -14.03
C SER A 282 -28.37 7.86 -13.27
N SER A 283 -28.33 7.84 -11.93
CA SER A 283 -29.13 8.72 -11.06
C SER A 283 -28.32 9.79 -10.34
N GLN A 284 -27.11 9.46 -9.88
CA GLN A 284 -26.21 10.33 -9.13
C GLN A 284 -24.79 10.23 -9.69
N PRO A 285 -24.54 10.66 -10.95
CA PRO A 285 -23.24 10.55 -11.61
C PRO A 285 -22.13 11.37 -10.95
N GLU A 286 -22.47 12.30 -10.06
CA GLU A 286 -21.54 13.09 -9.25
C GLU A 286 -21.00 12.32 -8.02
N ARG A 287 -21.66 11.22 -7.63
CA ARG A 287 -21.19 10.38 -6.53
C ARG A 287 -20.25 9.31 -7.09
N VAL A 288 -18.98 9.43 -6.73
CA VAL A 288 -17.93 8.53 -7.19
C VAL A 288 -17.62 7.51 -6.09
N PHE A 289 -17.62 6.23 -6.46
CA PHE A 289 -17.11 5.14 -5.63
C PHE A 289 -15.89 4.57 -6.34
N ILE A 290 -14.79 4.43 -5.60
CA ILE A 290 -13.54 3.91 -6.13
C ILE A 290 -13.28 2.55 -5.46
N VAL A 291 -13.01 1.54 -6.28
CA VAL A 291 -12.52 0.23 -5.85
C VAL A 291 -11.29 -0.06 -6.69
N GLY A 292 -10.19 -0.44 -6.05
CA GLY A 292 -8.89 -0.58 -6.71
C GLY A 292 -8.06 -1.73 -6.16
N GLY A 293 -7.07 -2.10 -6.95
CA GLY A 293 -5.91 -2.91 -6.56
C GLY A 293 -4.72 -2.40 -7.37
N HIS A 294 -3.53 -2.37 -6.78
CA HIS A 294 -2.35 -1.97 -7.55
C HIS A 294 -1.94 -3.10 -8.50
N LEU A 295 -1.51 -2.70 -9.68
CA LEU A 295 -1.20 -3.64 -10.75
C LEU A 295 0.24 -4.12 -10.70
N ASP A 296 1.14 -3.31 -10.16
CA ASP A 296 2.56 -3.60 -10.15
C ASP A 296 2.92 -4.73 -9.18
N SER A 297 4.18 -5.18 -9.26
CA SER A 297 4.74 -6.17 -8.35
C SER A 297 6.24 -5.96 -8.19
N ILE A 298 6.78 -6.40 -7.06
CA ILE A 298 8.22 -6.34 -6.77
C ILE A 298 8.72 -7.69 -6.25
N SER A 299 10.04 -7.89 -6.33
CA SER A 299 10.76 -9.00 -5.73
C SER A 299 12.23 -8.62 -5.54
N ASN A 300 13.05 -9.56 -5.09
CA ASN A 300 14.51 -9.43 -5.07
C ASN A 300 15.17 -9.45 -6.47
N VAL A 301 14.42 -9.79 -7.53
CA VAL A 301 14.86 -9.76 -8.93
C VAL A 301 13.77 -9.14 -9.82
N PRO A 302 13.41 -7.86 -9.57
CA PRO A 302 12.12 -7.30 -9.96
C PRO A 302 11.95 -7.18 -11.48
N TYR A 303 13.04 -6.98 -12.23
CA TYR A 303 13.01 -6.89 -13.69
C TYR A 303 12.70 -8.20 -14.43
N SER A 304 12.86 -9.35 -13.78
CA SER A 304 12.80 -10.65 -14.46
C SER A 304 11.88 -11.67 -13.78
N ASN A 305 11.65 -11.57 -12.47
CA ASN A 305 10.79 -12.51 -11.76
C ASN A 305 10.15 -11.86 -10.53
N ALA A 306 8.99 -11.23 -10.73
CA ALA A 306 8.15 -10.71 -9.65
C ALA A 306 6.69 -11.14 -9.88
N PRO A 307 6.33 -12.39 -9.54
CA PRO A 307 4.98 -12.90 -9.83
C PRO A 307 3.88 -12.11 -9.14
N GLY A 308 4.08 -11.63 -7.90
CA GLY A 308 3.10 -10.80 -7.19
C GLY A 308 1.69 -11.40 -7.17
N ALA A 309 1.58 -12.71 -6.94
CA ALA A 309 0.31 -13.43 -7.03
C ALA A 309 -0.67 -12.98 -5.94
N ASP A 310 -0.18 -12.92 -4.70
CA ASP A 310 -0.95 -12.36 -3.58
C ASP A 310 -0.95 -10.83 -3.66
N ASP A 311 0.25 -10.25 -3.83
CA ASP A 311 0.53 -8.80 -3.85
C ASP A 311 0.87 -8.27 -5.26
N ASN A 312 -0.07 -7.65 -5.98
CA ASN A 312 -1.52 -7.57 -5.69
C ASN A 312 -2.37 -8.02 -6.88
N ALA A 313 -1.97 -9.16 -7.47
CA ALA A 313 -2.80 -9.80 -8.48
C ALA A 313 -4.16 -10.25 -7.90
N THR A 314 -4.26 -10.57 -6.60
CA THR A 314 -5.54 -10.90 -5.97
C THR A 314 -6.52 -9.72 -5.96
N GLY A 315 -6.10 -8.54 -5.53
CA GLY A 315 -6.92 -7.33 -5.51
C GLY A 315 -7.26 -6.86 -6.92
N THR A 316 -6.28 -6.88 -7.84
CA THR A 316 -6.54 -6.59 -9.26
C THR A 316 -7.58 -7.56 -9.84
N ALA A 317 -7.43 -8.87 -9.62
CA ALA A 317 -8.40 -9.87 -10.06
C ALA A 317 -9.79 -9.64 -9.46
N ALA A 318 -9.88 -9.23 -8.19
CA ALA A 318 -11.14 -8.90 -7.55
C ALA A 318 -11.84 -7.72 -8.26
N THR A 319 -11.12 -6.65 -8.62
CA THR A 319 -11.69 -5.52 -9.38
C THR A 319 -12.21 -5.94 -10.75
N MET A 320 -11.49 -6.83 -11.44
CA MET A 320 -11.89 -7.36 -12.74
C MET A 320 -13.19 -8.17 -12.64
N VAL A 321 -13.29 -9.08 -11.64
CA VAL A 321 -14.53 -9.84 -11.41
C VAL A 321 -15.68 -8.92 -11.02
N LEU A 322 -15.45 -7.92 -10.16
CA LEU A 322 -16.47 -6.96 -9.77
C LEU A 322 -17.03 -6.19 -10.97
N ALA A 323 -16.21 -5.79 -11.93
CA ALA A 323 -16.67 -5.09 -13.12
C ALA A 323 -17.48 -5.97 -14.09
N ARG A 324 -17.27 -7.29 -14.07
CA ARG A 324 -18.05 -8.23 -14.88
C ARG A 324 -19.48 -8.43 -14.35
N LEU A 325 -19.66 -8.31 -13.03
CA LEU A 325 -20.94 -8.53 -12.34
C LEU A 325 -21.94 -7.40 -12.61
#